data_AF-A0A533THK9-F1
#
_entry.id   AF-A0A533THK9-F1
#
_cell.length_a   1.000
_cell.length_b   1.000
_cell.length_c   1.000
_cell.angle_alpha   90.00
_cell.angle_beta   90.00
_cell.angle_gamma   90.00
#
_symmetry.space_group_name_H-M   'P 1'
#
loop_
_entity.id
_entity.type
_entity.pdbx_description
1 polymer ?
#
loop_
_entity_poly.entity_id
_entity_poly.type
_entity_poly.pdbx_seq_one_letter_code
_entity_poly.pdbx_strand_id
1 'polypeptide(L)' 'MKTTSIPFDIADYLDNEEVIEGYLSAAAESDNPDVFISAIADVAKARGMTQIAKETG' A
#
# COMPACT_ATOMS: atom_id res chain seq x y z
N MET A 1 28.10 7.02 14.50
CA MET A 1 26.66 7.31 14.61
C MET A 1 25.89 6.01 14.39
N LYS A 2 24.91 5.68 15.23
CA LYS A 2 24.04 4.52 15.02
C LYS A 2 22.78 5.03 14.31
N THR A 3 22.59 4.63 13.05
CA THR A 3 21.42 5.02 12.27
C THR A 3 20.29 4.03 12.56
N THR A 4 19.16 4.52 13.06
CA THR A 4 17.96 3.70 13.24
C THR A 4 17.13 3.79 11.96
N SER A 5 16.88 2.66 11.32
CA SER A 5 15.99 2.54 10.16
C SER A 5 14.79 1.69 10.56
N ILE A 6 13.61 2.10 10.11
CA ILE A 6 12.38 1.31 10.22
C ILE A 6 12.11 0.61 8.88
N PRO A 7 11.51 -0.59 8.87
CA PRO A 7 11.06 -1.24 7.65
C PRO A 7 10.07 -0.33 6.91
N PHE A 8 10.18 -0.28 5.58
CA PHE A 8 9.21 0.39 4.73
C PHE A 8 8.11 -0.59 4.34
N ASP A 9 6.87 -0.15 4.44
CA ASP A 9 5.68 -0.89 4.03
C ASP A 9 4.77 0.06 3.25
N ILE A 10 4.49 -0.24 1.98
CA ILE A 10 3.70 0.67 1.14
C ILE A 10 2.26 0.78 1.64
N ALA A 11 1.74 -0.27 2.30
CA ALA A 11 0.37 -0.29 2.84
C ALA A 11 0.13 0.81 3.88
N ASP A 12 1.19 1.27 4.58
CA ASP A 12 1.11 2.36 5.55
C ASP A 12 0.82 3.72 4.91
N TYR A 13 0.98 3.83 3.58
CA TYR A 13 0.79 5.07 2.83
C TYR A 13 -0.44 5.04 1.90
N LEU A 14 -1.13 3.90 1.80
CA LEU A 14 -2.34 3.72 0.98
C LEU A 14 -3.61 4.03 1.79
N ASP A 15 -3.66 5.25 2.36
CA ASP A 15 -4.64 5.64 3.39
C ASP A 15 -5.89 6.36 2.83
N ASN A 16 -5.86 6.77 1.56
CA ASN A 16 -6.96 7.47 0.90
C ASN A 16 -7.12 7.04 -0.57
N GLU A 17 -8.28 7.32 -1.15
CA GLU A 17 -8.63 6.87 -2.49
C GLU A 17 -7.76 7.50 -3.58
N GLU A 18 -7.40 8.79 -3.47
CA GLU A 18 -6.57 9.48 -4.47
C GLU A 18 -5.18 8.83 -4.59
N VAL A 19 -4.57 8.50 -3.45
CA VAL A 19 -3.25 7.82 -3.43
C VAL A 19 -3.36 6.38 -3.96
N ILE A 20 -4.43 5.67 -3.60
CA ILE A 20 -4.67 4.30 -4.10
C ILE A 20 -4.87 4.31 -5.62
N GLU A 21 -5.64 5.25 -6.15
CA GLU A 21 -5.87 5.40 -7.59
C GLU A 21 -4.58 5.70 -8.35
N GLY A 22 -3.78 6.65 -7.84
CA GLY A 22 -2.48 6.98 -8.42
C GLY A 22 -1.52 5.77 -8.42
N TYR A 23 -1.48 5.04 -7.30
CA TYR A 23 -0.64 3.86 -7.16
C TYR A 23 -1.05 2.73 -8.12
N LEU A 24 -2.34 2.41 -8.19
CA LEU A 24 -2.87 1.38 -9.10
C LEU A 24 -2.69 1.77 -10.57
N SER A 25 -2.88 3.04 -10.92
CA SER A 25 -2.68 3.53 -12.29
C SER A 25 -1.21 3.40 -12.71
N ALA A 26 -0.28 3.83 -11.86
CA ALA A 26 1.15 3.68 -12.12
C ALA A 26 1.57 2.20 -12.25
N ALA A 27 1.00 1.33 -11.42
CA ALA A 27 1.26 -0.10 -11.48
C ALA A 27 0.68 -0.74 -12.77
N ALA A 28 -0.46 -0.26 -13.26
CA ALA A 28 -1.10 -0.72 -14.48
C ALA A 28 -0.34 -0.32 -15.76
N GLU A 29 0.44 0.76 -15.71
CA GLU A 29 1.32 1.21 -16.79
C GLU A 29 2.63 0.39 -16.89
N SER A 30 2.89 -0.50 -15.94
CA SER A 30 4.09 -1.35 -15.97
C SER A 30 3.99 -2.44 -17.04
N ASP A 31 5.09 -2.66 -17.78
CA ASP A 31 5.22 -3.80 -18.70
C ASP A 31 5.22 -5.17 -17.97
N ASN A 32 5.44 -5.17 -16.65
CA ASN A 32 5.39 -6.38 -15.85
C ASN A 32 4.02 -6.52 -15.15
N PRO A 33 3.17 -7.49 -15.55
CA PRO A 33 1.84 -7.67 -14.95
C PRO A 33 1.89 -8.02 -13.46
N ASP A 34 2.99 -8.59 -12.96
CA ASP A 34 3.15 -8.92 -11.54
C ASP A 34 3.18 -7.66 -10.66
N VAL A 35 3.55 -6.50 -11.22
CA VAL A 35 3.55 -5.22 -10.50
C VAL A 35 2.11 -4.82 -10.15
N PHE A 36 1.18 -4.93 -11.10
CA PHE A 36 -0.21 -4.60 -10.86
C PHE A 36 -0.87 -5.58 -9.87
N ILE A 37 -0.55 -6.88 -9.97
CA ILE A 37 -1.02 -7.88 -9.01
C ILE A 37 -0.51 -7.57 -7.59
N SER A 38 0.77 -7.20 -7.47
CA SER A 38 1.36 -6.83 -6.18
C SER A 38 0.68 -5.58 -5.60
N ALA A 39 0.44 -4.57 -6.43
CA ALA A 39 -0.23 -3.34 -6.01
C ALA A 39 -1.67 -3.60 -5.48
N ILE A 40 -2.41 -4.53 -6.10
CA ILE A 40 -3.72 -4.95 -5.59
C ILE A 40 -3.61 -5.58 -4.19
N ALA A 41 -2.60 -6.44 -3.96
CA ALA A 41 -2.38 -7.06 -2.66
C ALA A 41 -2.02 -6.02 -1.59
N ASP A 42 -1.21 -5.03 -1.93
CA ASP A 42 -0.83 -3.93 -1.05
C ASP A 42 -2.04 -3.08 -0.65
N VAL A 43 -2.92 -2.75 -1.60
CA VAL A 43 -4.18 -2.03 -1.32
C VAL A 43 -5.12 -2.86 -0.45
N ALA A 44 -5.24 -4.17 -0.70
CA ALA A 44 -6.06 -5.05 0.12
C ALA A 44 -5.58 -5.09 1.58
N LYS A 45 -4.25 -5.15 1.78
CA LYS A 45 -3.63 -5.07 3.10
C LYS A 45 -3.91 -3.74 3.80
N ALA A 46 -3.73 -2.61 3.13
CA ALA A 46 -3.97 -1.28 3.69
C ALA A 46 -5.43 -1.11 4.17
N ARG A 47 -6.39 -1.59 3.37
CA ARG A 47 -7.82 -1.59 3.74
C ARG A 47 -8.10 -2.49 4.95
N GLY A 48 -7.49 -3.68 5.01
CA GLY A 48 -7.59 -4.57 6.16
C GLY A 48 -7.05 -3.94 7.45
N MET A 49 -5.88 -3.29 7.37
CA MET A 49 -5.29 -2.57 8.51
C MET A 49 -6.19 -1.43 8.99
N THR A 50 -6.79 -0.69 8.05
CA THR A 50 -7.76 0.37 8.35
C THR A 50 -8.99 -0.16 9.09
N GLN A 51 -9.50 -1.32 8.66
CA GLN A 51 -10.64 -1.96 9.32
C GLN A 51 -10.29 -2.41 10.74
N ILE A 52 -9.16 -3.10 10.92
CA ILE A 52 -8.70 -3.53 12.25
C ILE A 52 -8.57 -2.33 13.19
N ALA A 53 -7.93 -1.24 12.74
CA ALA A 53 -7.77 -0.03 13.55
C ALA A 53 -9.10 0.56 14.02
N LYS A 54 -10.15 0.52 13.18
CA LYS A 54 -11.51 0.97 13.54
C LYS A 54 -12.18 0.04 14.56
N GLU A 55 -11.94 -1.27 14.47
CA GLU A 55 -12.57 -2.27 15.34
C GLU A 55 -11.91 -2.36 16.73
N THR A 56 -10.62 -2.02 16.84
CA THR A 56 -9.85 -2.11 18.09
C THR A 56 -9.68 -0.77 18.81
N GLY A 57 -10.28 0.30 18.28
CA GLY A 57 -10.26 1.66 18.84
C GLY A 57 -11.28 1.90 19.94
#